data_AF-A0A493T3Z8-F1
#
_entry.id   AF-A0A493T3Z8-F1
#
_cell.length_a   1.000
_cell.length_b   1.000
_cell.length_c   1.000
_cell.angle_alpha   90.00
_cell.angle_beta   90.00
_cell.angle_gamma   90.00
#
_symmetry.space_group_name_H-M   'P 1'
#
loop_
_entity.id
_entity.type
_entity.pdbx_description
1 polymer ?
#
loop_
_entity_poly.entity_id
_entity_poly.type
_entity_poly.pdbx_seq_one_letter_code
_entity_poly.pdbx_strand_id
1 'polypeptide(L)'
;MHLPAFNLKESLATIGEKVCAEVNSCLSQHGFTPFTAERETVLKGQIQAVANPDNTICKLIDSRIQKFLENYLASSHQKSLPAIPGGLGPIQRELEEIAVKYVRLVNYNKMVFSPYYDAVLAKILTKEESQLAGKSKES
;
A
#
# COMPACT_ATOMS: atom_id res chain seq x y z
N MET A 1 -16.79 11.61 15.37
CA MET A 1 -17.12 12.27 14.09
C MET A 1 -16.91 11.26 12.98
N HIS A 2 -17.97 10.82 12.31
CA HIS A 2 -17.84 9.96 11.13
C HIS A 2 -17.43 10.86 9.97
N LEU A 3 -16.19 10.76 9.48
CA LEU A 3 -15.86 11.41 8.21
C LEU A 3 -16.71 10.74 7.12
N PRO A 4 -17.31 11.51 6.18
CA PRO A 4 -17.94 10.91 5.02
C PRO A 4 -16.89 10.06 4.28
N ALA A 5 -17.24 8.81 3.99
CA ALA A 5 -16.37 7.89 3.27
C ALA A 5 -16.05 8.48 1.89
N PHE A 6 -14.79 8.43 1.49
CA PHE A 6 -14.37 8.90 0.18
C PHE A 6 -15.05 8.10 -0.94
N ASN A 7 -15.84 8.76 -1.78
CA ASN A 7 -16.48 8.13 -2.94
C ASN A 7 -15.51 8.12 -4.14
N LEU A 8 -14.75 7.03 -4.27
CA LEU A 8 -13.76 6.85 -5.32
C LEU A 8 -14.37 6.94 -6.72
N LYS A 9 -15.53 6.31 -6.95
CA LYS A 9 -16.17 6.24 -8.27
C LYS A 9 -16.60 7.62 -8.77
N GLU A 10 -17.25 8.39 -7.91
CA GLU A 10 -17.66 9.76 -8.20
C GLU A 10 -16.47 10.70 -8.39
N SER A 11 -15.44 10.54 -7.56
CA SER A 11 -14.20 11.32 -7.67
C SER A 11 -13.50 11.06 -9.00
N LEU A 12 -13.37 9.81 -9.43
CA LEU A 12 -12.77 9.45 -10.72
C LEU A 12 -13.62 9.91 -11.91
N ALA A 13 -14.95 9.89 -11.80
CA ALA A 13 -15.82 10.46 -12.82
C ALA A 13 -15.59 11.97 -12.99
N THR A 14 -15.52 12.69 -11.87
CA THR A 14 -15.21 14.13 -11.85
C THR A 14 -13.81 14.42 -12.41
N ILE A 15 -12.82 13.59 -12.07
CA ILE A 15 -11.46 13.71 -12.62
C ILE A 15 -11.49 13.48 -14.14
N GLY A 16 -12.23 12.49 -14.63
CA GLY A 16 -12.39 12.24 -16.06
C GLY A 16 -12.93 13.45 -16.82
N GLU A 17 -13.96 14.12 -16.29
CA GLU A 17 -14.48 15.36 -16.86
C GLU A 17 -13.43 16.47 -16.91
N LYS A 18 -12.74 16.71 -15.78
CA LYS A 18 -11.69 17.74 -15.69
C LYS A 18 -10.53 17.48 -16.65
N VAL A 19 -10.07 16.24 -16.75
CA VAL A 19 -8.99 15.85 -17.66
C VAL A 19 -9.40 16.08 -19.12
N CYS A 20 -10.62 15.70 -19.52
CA CYS A 20 -11.11 15.99 -20.87
C CYS A 20 -11.19 17.50 -21.16
N ALA A 21 -11.67 18.29 -20.21
CA ALA A 21 -11.70 19.75 -20.35
C ALA A 21 -10.30 20.37 -20.50
N GLU A 22 -9.34 19.92 -19.69
CA GLU A 22 -7.93 20.37 -19.75
C GLU A 22 -7.28 19.99 -21.09
N VAL A 23 -7.51 18.76 -21.56
CA VAL A 23 -7.01 18.30 -22.86
C VAL A 23 -7.58 19.14 -24.00
N ASN A 24 -8.88 19.38 -24.02
CA ASN A 24 -9.50 20.23 -25.04
C ASN A 24 -9.02 21.68 -24.99
N SER A 25 -8.84 22.23 -23.80
CA SER A 25 -8.25 23.57 -23.60
C SER A 25 -6.85 23.65 -24.19
N CYS A 26 -5.99 22.68 -23.87
CA CYS A 26 -4.63 22.59 -24.38
C CYS A 26 -4.58 22.43 -25.91
N LEU A 27 -5.40 21.55 -26.48
CA LEU A 27 -5.52 21.38 -27.94
C LEU A 27 -5.91 22.70 -28.62
N SER A 28 -6.91 23.39 -28.08
CA SER A 28 -7.39 24.67 -28.61
C SER A 28 -6.30 25.75 -28.56
N GLN A 29 -5.57 25.84 -27.44
CA GLN A 29 -4.47 26.80 -27.26
C GLN A 29 -3.36 26.61 -28.29
N HIS A 30 -3.15 25.39 -28.78
CA HIS A 30 -2.10 25.06 -29.74
C HIS A 30 -2.63 24.90 -31.17
N GLY A 31 -3.89 25.23 -31.44
CA GLY A 31 -4.50 25.16 -32.77
C GLY A 31 -4.74 23.74 -33.30
N PHE A 32 -4.75 22.73 -32.41
CA PHE A 32 -5.07 21.36 -32.78
C PHE A 32 -6.58 21.11 -32.83
N THR A 33 -6.98 20.03 -33.50
CA THR A 33 -8.37 19.59 -33.55
C THR A 33 -8.87 19.21 -32.14
N PRO A 34 -10.12 19.57 -31.78
CA PRO A 34 -10.72 19.16 -30.52
C PRO A 34 -10.72 17.64 -30.33
N PHE A 35 -10.70 17.21 -29.07
CA PHE A 35 -10.80 15.81 -28.72
C PHE A 35 -12.20 15.29 -29.13
N THR A 36 -12.26 14.13 -29.79
CA THR A 36 -13.55 13.61 -30.27
C THR A 36 -14.37 13.05 -29.12
N ALA A 37 -15.69 13.09 -29.22
CA ALA A 37 -16.60 12.54 -28.19
C ALA A 37 -16.33 11.05 -27.89
N GLU A 38 -15.96 10.27 -28.90
CA GLU A 38 -15.56 8.87 -28.73
C GLU A 38 -14.28 8.75 -27.89
N ARG A 39 -13.25 9.56 -28.19
CA ARG A 39 -12.00 9.56 -27.42
C ARG A 39 -12.19 10.06 -26.00
N GLU A 40 -13.06 11.05 -25.78
CA GLU A 40 -13.47 11.48 -24.45
C GLU A 40 -14.09 10.34 -23.65
N THR A 41 -15.04 9.64 -24.26
CA THR A 41 -15.73 8.51 -23.63
C THR A 41 -14.74 7.40 -23.24
N VAL A 42 -13.82 7.07 -24.14
CA VAL A 42 -12.76 6.07 -23.88
C VAL A 42 -11.85 6.52 -22.73
N LEU A 43 -11.36 7.77 -22.75
CA LEU A 43 -10.47 8.28 -21.72
C LEU A 43 -11.14 8.31 -20.34
N LYS A 44 -12.37 8.81 -20.27
CA LYS A 44 -13.18 8.81 -19.04
C LYS A 44 -13.41 7.39 -18.53
N GLY A 45 -13.73 6.45 -19.43
CA GLY A 45 -13.88 5.03 -19.11
C GLY A 45 -12.60 4.42 -18.54
N GLN A 46 -11.44 4.72 -19.12
CA GLN A 46 -10.14 4.25 -18.63
C GLN A 46 -9.80 4.82 -17.24
N ILE A 47 -10.07 6.10 -17.00
CA ILE A 47 -9.85 6.73 -15.68
C ILE A 47 -10.77 6.08 -14.64
N GLN A 48 -12.03 5.86 -14.96
CA GLN A 48 -12.96 5.20 -14.04
C GLN A 48 -12.63 3.72 -13.81
N ALA A 49 -12.03 3.03 -14.78
CA ALA A 49 -11.58 1.65 -14.65
C ALA A 49 -10.46 1.46 -13.60
N VAL A 50 -9.83 2.53 -13.14
CA VAL A 50 -8.91 2.52 -11.98
C VAL A 50 -9.65 2.15 -10.69
N ALA A 51 -10.97 2.38 -10.60
CA ALA A 51 -11.77 1.94 -9.46
C ALA A 51 -11.95 0.42 -9.38
N ASN A 52 -11.62 -0.32 -10.46
CA ASN A 52 -11.77 -1.76 -10.48
C ASN A 52 -10.72 -2.40 -9.55
N PRO A 53 -11.12 -3.17 -8.52
CA PRO A 53 -10.17 -3.85 -7.64
C PRO A 53 -9.29 -4.87 -8.37
N ASP A 54 -9.73 -5.37 -9.53
CA ASP A 54 -8.95 -6.28 -10.37
C ASP A 54 -8.00 -5.58 -11.35
N ASN A 55 -7.90 -4.26 -11.29
CA ASN A 55 -6.96 -3.51 -12.11
C ASN A 55 -5.50 -3.90 -11.77
N THR A 56 -4.79 -4.45 -12.76
CA THR A 56 -3.41 -4.94 -12.61
C THR A 56 -2.44 -3.85 -12.16
N ILE A 57 -2.65 -2.60 -12.60
CA ILE A 57 -1.81 -1.47 -12.20
C ILE A 57 -2.03 -1.14 -10.73
N CYS A 58 -3.30 -1.09 -10.28
CA CYS A 58 -3.62 -0.87 -8.87
C CYS A 58 -3.01 -1.97 -7.97
N LYS A 59 -3.17 -3.25 -8.35
CA LYS A 59 -2.55 -4.38 -7.64
C LYS A 59 -1.02 -4.26 -7.57
N LEU A 60 -0.38 -3.81 -8.64
CA LEU A 60 1.06 -3.57 -8.67
C LEU A 60 1.47 -2.43 -7.73
N ILE A 61 0.72 -1.33 -7.73
CA ILE A 61 0.94 -0.19 -6.83
C ILE A 61 0.78 -0.61 -5.37
N ASP A 62 -0.27 -1.37 -5.04
CA ASP A 62 -0.51 -1.90 -3.70
C ASP A 62 0.65 -2.79 -3.23
N SER A 63 1.11 -3.71 -4.09
CA SER A 63 2.26 -4.56 -3.79
C SER A 63 3.54 -3.74 -3.54
N ARG A 64 3.78 -2.67 -4.31
CA ARG A 64 4.92 -1.77 -4.09
C ARG A 64 4.82 -1.02 -2.76
N ILE A 65 3.63 -0.57 -2.39
CA ILE A 65 3.38 0.09 -1.10
C ILE A 65 3.63 -0.88 0.05
N GLN A 66 3.08 -2.10 -0.01
CA GLN A 66 3.29 -3.12 1.02
C GLN A 66 4.77 -3.44 1.20
N LYS A 67 5.49 -3.70 0.10
CA LYS A 67 6.93 -3.98 0.14
C LYS A 67 7.74 -2.82 0.69
N PHE A 68 7.36 -1.58 0.37
CA PHE A 68 7.98 -0.40 0.96
C PHE A 68 7.79 -0.37 2.48
N LEU A 69 6.57 -0.61 2.98
CA LEU A 69 6.26 -0.62 4.41
C LEU A 69 7.00 -1.75 5.15
N GLU A 70 7.09 -2.94 4.57
CA GLU A 70 7.85 -4.07 5.10
C GLU A 70 9.34 -3.73 5.22
N ASN A 71 9.94 -3.19 4.14
CA ASN A 71 11.32 -2.76 4.14
C ASN A 71 11.58 -1.67 5.18
N TYR A 72 10.66 -0.71 5.30
CA TYR A 72 10.75 0.39 6.26
C TYR A 72 10.69 -0.12 7.71
N LEU A 73 9.86 -1.13 7.97
CA LEU A 73 9.79 -1.79 9.27
C LEU A 73 11.09 -2.53 9.61
N ALA A 74 11.64 -3.28 8.65
CA ALA A 74 12.90 -4.01 8.80
C ALA A 74 14.10 -3.06 8.97
N SER A 75 14.08 -1.90 8.31
CA SER A 75 15.14 -0.90 8.38
C SER A 75 15.04 0.00 9.61
N SER A 76 14.07 -0.17 10.50
CA SER A 76 13.90 0.68 11.70
C SER A 76 15.12 0.71 12.63
N HIS A 77 16.11 -0.17 12.42
CA HIS A 77 17.38 -0.23 13.15
C HIS A 77 18.60 0.20 12.30
N GLN A 78 18.40 0.56 11.03
CA GLN A 78 19.46 0.99 10.10
C GLN A 78 19.36 2.49 9.76
N LYS A 79 20.51 3.12 9.48
CA LYS A 79 20.61 4.59 9.29
C LYS A 79 20.01 5.11 7.98
N SER A 80 19.69 4.26 7.02
CA SER A 80 19.19 4.69 5.70
C SER A 80 17.72 4.31 5.49
N LEU A 81 16.91 5.30 5.12
CA LEU A 81 15.53 5.08 4.69
C LEU A 81 15.50 4.30 3.37
N PRO A 82 14.53 3.37 3.19
CA PRO A 82 14.37 2.67 1.92
C PRO A 82 14.02 3.68 0.82
N ALA A 83 14.58 3.48 -0.38
CA ALA A 83 14.27 4.30 -1.53
C ALA A 83 12.79 4.15 -1.93
N ILE A 84 12.20 5.22 -2.44
CA ILE A 84 10.82 5.22 -2.92
C ILE A 84 10.69 4.32 -4.16
N PRO A 85 9.74 3.36 -4.18
CA PRO A 85 9.51 2.54 -5.36
C PRO A 85 9.13 3.39 -6.57
N GLY A 86 9.61 2.99 -7.75
CA GLY A 86 9.27 3.67 -9.00
C GLY A 86 7.75 3.81 -9.19
N GLY A 87 7.33 4.98 -9.66
CA GLY A 87 5.92 5.33 -9.86
C GLY A 87 5.19 5.86 -8.62
N LEU A 88 5.81 5.85 -7.44
CA LEU A 88 5.22 6.40 -6.20
C LEU A 88 5.79 7.77 -5.79
N GLY A 89 6.68 8.34 -6.61
CA GLY A 89 7.26 9.67 -6.37
C GLY A 89 6.24 10.77 -6.04
N PRO A 90 5.11 10.87 -6.77
CA PRO A 90 4.10 11.88 -6.48
C PRO A 90 3.46 11.80 -5.09
N ILE A 91 3.49 10.64 -4.43
CA ILE A 91 2.89 10.39 -3.10
C ILE A 91 3.94 10.05 -2.05
N GLN A 92 5.22 10.37 -2.31
CA GLN A 92 6.34 10.00 -1.46
C GLN A 92 6.13 10.45 -0.01
N ARG A 93 5.76 11.73 0.18
CA ARG A 93 5.62 12.33 1.50
C ARG A 93 4.51 11.65 2.30
N GLU A 94 3.35 11.42 1.68
CA GLU A 94 2.21 10.73 2.28
C GLU A 94 2.57 9.29 2.64
N LEU A 95 3.33 8.61 1.78
CA LEU A 95 3.78 7.24 1.99
C LEU A 95 4.77 7.14 3.17
N GLU A 96 5.70 8.09 3.30
CA GLU A 96 6.63 8.18 4.42
C GLU A 96 5.88 8.44 5.75
N GLU A 97 4.91 9.35 5.75
CA GLU A 97 4.07 9.62 6.92
C GLU A 97 3.29 8.37 7.38
N ILE A 98 2.76 7.59 6.43
CA ILE A 98 2.09 6.31 6.71
C ILE A 98 3.09 5.30 7.26
N ALA A 99 4.30 5.21 6.68
CA ALA A 99 5.33 4.26 7.11
C ALA A 99 5.77 4.50 8.57
N VAL A 100 5.96 5.76 8.96
CA VAL A 100 6.28 6.11 10.37
C VAL A 100 5.17 5.65 11.32
N LYS A 101 3.91 5.89 10.97
CA LYS A 101 2.75 5.45 11.78
C LYS A 101 2.66 3.93 11.84
N TYR A 102 2.88 3.26 10.71
CA TYR A 102 2.89 1.81 10.60
C TYR A 102 3.94 1.18 11.51
N VAL A 103 5.19 1.65 11.47
CA VAL A 103 6.26 1.12 12.35
C VAL A 103 5.95 1.34 13.82
N ARG A 104 5.45 2.52 14.21
CA ARG A 104 5.05 2.80 15.59
C ARG A 104 3.97 1.83 16.06
N LEU A 105 2.96 1.58 15.23
CA LEU A 105 1.87 0.65 15.53
C LEU A 105 2.40 -0.78 15.70
N VAL A 106 3.24 -1.26 14.78
CA VAL A 106 3.80 -2.61 14.83
C VAL A 106 4.69 -2.79 16.06
N ASN A 107 5.55 -1.81 16.37
CA ASN A 107 6.42 -1.86 17.54
C ASN A 107 5.62 -1.86 18.85
N TYR A 108 4.57 -1.05 18.93
CA TYR A 108 3.69 -1.05 20.09
C TYR A 108 2.99 -2.40 20.26
N ASN A 109 2.42 -2.95 19.19
CA ASN A 109 1.82 -4.30 19.22
C ASN A 109 2.85 -5.35 19.66
N LYS A 110 4.06 -5.33 19.11
CA LYS A 110 5.13 -6.23 19.52
C LYS A 110 5.43 -6.09 21.02
N MET A 111 5.61 -4.87 21.51
CA MET A 111 5.91 -4.61 22.93
C MET A 111 4.80 -5.12 23.87
N VAL A 112 3.53 -4.95 23.52
CA VAL A 112 2.39 -5.38 24.35
C VAL A 112 2.22 -6.90 24.31
N PHE A 113 2.39 -7.52 23.15
CA PHE A 113 2.06 -8.94 22.95
C PHE A 113 3.25 -9.89 23.07
N SER A 114 4.50 -9.41 23.00
CA SER A 114 5.72 -10.21 23.15
C SER A 114 5.69 -11.15 24.36
N PRO A 115 5.30 -10.72 25.58
CA PRO A 115 5.28 -11.61 26.74
C PRO A 115 4.36 -12.84 26.57
N TYR A 116 3.26 -12.70 25.83
CA TYR A 116 2.34 -13.81 25.56
C TYR A 116 2.95 -14.78 24.54
N TYR A 117 3.58 -14.27 23.50
CA TYR A 117 4.30 -15.09 22.53
C TYR A 117 5.47 -15.82 23.17
N ASP A 118 6.24 -15.14 24.02
CA ASP A 118 7.38 -15.71 24.76
C ASP A 118 6.92 -16.87 25.66
N ALA A 119 5.78 -16.73 26.35
CA ALA A 119 5.22 -17.80 27.17
C ALA A 119 4.78 -19.02 26.35
N VAL A 120 4.21 -18.81 25.15
CA VAL A 120 3.85 -19.91 24.24
C VAL A 120 5.10 -20.60 23.71
N LEU A 121 6.09 -19.83 23.27
CA LEU A 121 7.36 -20.37 22.76
C LEU A 121 8.12 -21.16 23.84
N ALA A 122 8.20 -20.64 25.06
CA ALA A 122 8.83 -21.33 26.18
C ALA A 122 8.17 -22.69 26.46
N LYS A 123 6.84 -22.78 26.40
CA LYS A 123 6.11 -24.05 26.55
C LYS A 123 6.40 -25.06 25.43
N ILE A 124 6.56 -24.58 24.19
CA ILE A 124 6.88 -25.45 23.06
C ILE A 124 8.30 -25.99 23.19
N LEU A 125 9.27 -25.12 23.47
CA LEU A 125 10.68 -25.50 23.60
C LEU A 125 10.91 -26.49 24.75
N THR A 126 10.30 -26.24 25.92
CA THR A 126 10.40 -27.15 27.08
C THR A 126 9.75 -28.53 26.83
N LYS A 127 8.71 -28.59 25.99
CA LYS A 127 8.07 -29.86 25.58
C LYS A 127 8.94 -30.66 24.62
N GLU A 128 9.67 -30.01 23.71
CA GLU A 128 10.61 -30.67 22.81
C GLU A 128 11.82 -31.24 23.55
N GLU A 129 12.40 -30.49 24.48
CA GLU A 129 13.53 -30.93 25.32
C GLU A 129 13.18 -32.18 26.15
N SER A 130 11.98 -32.22 26.72
CA SER A 130 11.51 -33.36 27.51
C SER A 130 11.22 -34.61 26.66
N GLN A 131 10.81 -34.45 25.39
CA GLN A 131 10.67 -35.56 24.44
C GLN A 131 12.01 -36.11 23.94
N LEU A 132 13.02 -35.25 23.75
CA LEU A 132 14.38 -35.65 23.38
C LEU A 132 15.11 -36.35 24.54
N ALA A 133 14.95 -35.85 25.77
CA ALA A 133 15.51 -36.47 26.96
C ALA A 133 14.89 -37.84 27.30
N GLY A 134 13.61 -38.05 26.95
CA GLY A 134 12.94 -39.36 27.06
C GLY A 134 13.50 -40.41 26.09
N LYS A 135 13.70 -40.04 24.82
CA LYS A 135 14.26 -40.94 23.79
C LYS A 135 15.72 -41.33 24.05
N SER A 136 16.51 -40.45 24.66
CA SER A 136 17.92 -40.75 24.96
C SER A 136 18.12 -41.66 26.17
N LYS A 137 17.08 -41.94 26.95
CA LYS A 137 17.11 -42.89 28.08
C LYS A 137 16.56 -44.28 27.74
N GLU A 138 16.08 -44.46 26.51
CA GLU A 138 15.45 -45.69 26.01
C GLU A 138 16.30 -46.39 24.93
N SER A 139 17.54 -45.92 24.70
CA SER A 139 18.56 -46.57 23.86
C SER A 139 19.70 -47.14 24.70
#